data_AF-A0A6J8DTK5-F1
#
_entry.id   AF-A0A6J8DTK5-F1
#
_cell.length_a   1.000
_cell.length_b   1.000
_cell.length_c   1.000
_cell.angle_alpha   90.00
_cell.angle_beta   90.00
_cell.angle_gamma   90.00
#
_symmetry.space_group_name_H-M   'P 1'
#
loop_
_entity.id
_entity.type
_entity.pdbx_description
1 polymer ?
#
loop_
_entity_poly.entity_id
_entity_poly.type
_entity_poly.pdbx_seq_one_letter_code
_entity_poly.pdbx_strand_id
1 'polypeptide(L)'
;MVHNDLPRSYLLIQCKNELNKMVEIERLPGNVPGAMINLNSGIEKLLERHAVKHNDVNDIKIKFSGDGTKVSRISNFVIFSISNMSTNGSLSFQEQQTFAIVECSETYDNLKKCCKPIFDQFNSVLSKKEWHIGEKTLNVEYFVSADMKFTQMLLGLCGATGEYAFPWCKVDKEGRSDLTRPWDYYHNPSIGRNIEDMLDGNLKKSFGCKHMPLLSLPVNHYVPDELHLMLRITDVLLRNLIDDAKEMDGDSKVRRMIPIHLKKIV
;
A
#
# COMPACT_ATOMS: atom_id res chain seq x y z
N MET A 1 -22.01 41.47 8.67
CA MET A 1 -22.75 41.20 7.41
C MET A 1 -22.96 39.70 7.32
N VAL A 2 -24.21 39.22 7.39
CA VAL A 2 -24.53 37.82 7.10
C VAL A 2 -24.75 37.73 5.60
N HIS A 3 -23.88 37.05 4.88
CA HIS A 3 -24.07 36.82 3.45
C HIS A 3 -25.31 35.93 3.27
N ASN A 4 -26.35 36.46 2.61
CA ASN A 4 -27.59 35.74 2.31
C ASN A 4 -27.40 34.54 1.36
N ASP A 5 -26.21 34.37 0.80
CA ASP A 5 -25.86 33.28 -0.13
C ASP A 5 -25.32 32.04 0.59
N LEU A 6 -25.05 32.12 1.90
CA LEU A 6 -24.58 30.97 2.66
C LEU A 6 -25.79 30.14 3.15
N PRO A 7 -25.75 28.80 2.96
CA PRO A 7 -26.84 27.94 3.41
C PRO A 7 -27.04 28.09 4.93
N ARG A 8 -28.32 28.12 5.34
CA ARG A 8 -28.71 28.25 6.75
C ARG A 8 -28.10 27.09 7.55
N SER A 9 -27.58 27.39 8.75
CA SER A 9 -26.87 26.42 9.59
C SER A 9 -27.66 25.13 9.86
N TYR A 10 -28.99 25.21 9.99
CA TYR A 10 -29.83 24.01 10.17
C TYR A 10 -29.84 23.08 8.96
N LEU A 11 -29.73 23.61 7.73
CA LEU A 11 -29.65 22.80 6.50
C LEU A 11 -28.31 22.05 6.44
N LEU A 12 -27.23 22.70 6.88
CA LEU A 12 -25.92 22.05 7.01
C LEU A 12 -25.94 20.94 8.06
N ILE A 13 -26.59 21.17 9.20
CA ILE A 13 -26.75 20.14 10.26
C ILE A 13 -27.61 18.98 9.76
N GLN A 14 -28.72 19.27 9.07
CA GLN A 14 -29.58 18.24 8.49
C GLN A 14 -28.82 17.40 7.46
N CYS A 15 -28.14 18.04 6.51
CA CYS A 15 -27.34 17.36 5.50
C CYS A 15 -26.22 16.51 6.15
N LYS A 16 -25.52 17.05 7.15
CA LYS A 16 -24.54 16.29 7.94
C LYS A 16 -25.17 15.06 8.60
N ASN A 17 -26.35 15.20 9.20
CA ASN A 17 -27.05 14.08 9.85
C ASN A 17 -27.52 13.04 8.83
N GLU A 18 -27.95 13.44 7.64
CA GLU A 18 -28.29 12.50 6.57
C GLU A 18 -27.06 11.77 6.04
N LEU A 19 -25.95 12.47 5.82
CA LEU A 19 -24.67 11.86 5.44
C LEU A 19 -24.18 10.87 6.50
N ASN A 20 -24.27 11.22 7.79
CA ASN A 20 -23.91 10.33 8.89
C ASN A 20 -24.80 9.08 8.97
N LYS A 21 -26.03 9.11 8.46
CA LYS A 21 -26.89 7.92 8.38
C LYS A 21 -26.46 6.98 7.25
N MET A 22 -25.78 7.48 6.22
CA MET A 22 -25.33 6.66 5.08
C MET A 22 -24.13 5.76 5.43
N VAL A 23 -23.27 6.24 6.34
CA VAL A 23 -22.04 5.56 6.74
C VAL A 23 -21.80 5.78 8.22
N GLU A 24 -21.76 4.68 8.98
CA GLU A 24 -21.32 4.71 10.36
C GLU A 24 -19.81 4.98 10.41
N ILE A 25 -19.46 6.20 10.84
CA ILE A 25 -18.08 6.64 11.02
C ILE A 25 -17.77 6.59 12.50
N GLU A 26 -16.81 5.75 12.86
CA GLU A 26 -16.30 5.58 14.19
C GLU A 26 -15.08 6.49 14.41
N ARG A 27 -14.93 7.00 15.65
CA ARG A 27 -13.67 7.61 16.07
C ARG A 27 -12.65 6.51 16.32
N LEU A 28 -11.39 6.79 15.99
CA LEU A 28 -10.32 5.88 16.35
C LEU A 28 -10.20 5.73 17.88
N PRO A 29 -10.12 4.50 18.39
CA PRO A 29 -9.82 4.25 19.80
C PRO A 29 -8.52 4.96 20.25
N GLY A 30 -8.50 5.50 21.47
CA GLY A 30 -7.28 6.00 22.10
C GLY A 30 -6.94 7.48 21.88
N ASN A 31 -7.93 8.35 21.60
CA ASN A 31 -7.76 9.81 21.42
C ASN A 31 -6.81 10.21 20.29
N VAL A 32 -6.48 9.31 19.37
CA VAL A 32 -5.75 9.67 18.15
C VAL A 32 -6.74 10.38 17.22
N PRO A 33 -6.43 11.59 16.72
CA PRO A 33 -7.30 12.25 15.78
C PRO A 33 -7.42 11.42 14.49
N GLY A 34 -8.64 11.17 14.07
CA GLY A 34 -8.91 10.38 12.88
C GLY A 34 -10.29 9.76 12.92
N ALA A 35 -10.64 9.13 11.81
CA ALA A 35 -11.94 8.53 11.58
C ALA A 35 -11.76 7.21 10.85
N MET A 36 -12.59 6.23 11.16
CA MET A 36 -12.65 4.98 10.43
C MET A 36 -14.07 4.50 10.25
N ILE A 37 -14.27 3.65 9.26
CA ILE A 37 -15.45 2.82 9.07
C ILE A 37 -15.04 1.42 9.50
N ASN A 38 -15.96 0.67 10.11
CA ASN A 38 -15.72 -0.74 10.39
C ASN A 38 -15.30 -1.48 9.11
N LEU A 39 -14.16 -2.17 9.17
CA LEU A 39 -13.60 -2.80 7.99
C LEU A 39 -14.48 -3.91 7.43
N ASN A 40 -15.15 -4.69 8.29
CA ASN A 40 -16.07 -5.73 7.84
C ASN A 40 -17.21 -5.13 7.03
N SER A 41 -17.84 -4.07 7.55
CA SER A 41 -18.91 -3.36 6.84
C SER A 41 -18.42 -2.70 5.54
N GLY A 42 -17.17 -2.24 5.51
CA GLY A 42 -16.53 -1.74 4.29
C GLY A 42 -16.40 -2.83 3.23
N ILE A 43 -15.97 -4.02 3.63
CA ILE A 43 -15.83 -5.18 2.75
C ILE A 43 -17.21 -5.67 2.28
N GLU A 44 -18.20 -5.79 3.17
CA GLU A 44 -19.57 -6.20 2.80
C GLU A 44 -20.14 -5.29 1.72
N LYS A 45 -20.04 -3.97 1.89
CA LYS A 45 -20.50 -3.01 0.86
C LYS A 45 -19.78 -3.18 -0.48
N LEU A 46 -18.50 -3.51 -0.47
CA LEU A 46 -17.72 -3.76 -1.68
C LEU A 46 -18.16 -5.07 -2.36
N LEU A 47 -18.45 -6.10 -1.57
CA LEU A 47 -18.93 -7.40 -2.04
C LEU A 47 -20.38 -7.33 -2.54
N GLU A 48 -21.26 -6.56 -1.90
CA GLU A 48 -22.62 -6.27 -2.37
C GLU A 48 -22.60 -5.65 -3.76
N ARG A 49 -21.75 -4.63 -3.97
CA ARG A 49 -21.59 -4.01 -5.30
C ARG A 49 -21.07 -5.01 -6.33
N HIS A 50 -20.12 -5.86 -5.95
CA HIS A 50 -19.61 -6.91 -6.83
C HIS A 50 -20.69 -7.92 -7.19
N ALA A 51 -21.45 -8.41 -6.21
CA ALA A 51 -22.51 -9.40 -6.42
C ALA A 51 -23.59 -8.90 -7.38
N VAL A 52 -23.88 -7.60 -7.40
CA VAL A 52 -24.81 -6.94 -8.34
C VAL A 52 -24.22 -6.81 -9.75
N LYS A 53 -22.94 -6.42 -9.87
CA LYS A 53 -22.30 -6.17 -11.18
C LYS A 53 -21.80 -7.42 -11.88
N HIS A 54 -21.32 -8.40 -11.11
CA HIS A 54 -20.65 -9.61 -11.59
C HIS A 54 -21.33 -10.83 -11.00
N ASN A 55 -22.47 -11.21 -11.60
CA ASN A 55 -23.33 -12.23 -11.02
C ASN A 55 -22.63 -13.61 -10.92
N ASP A 56 -21.72 -13.89 -11.85
CA ASP A 56 -21.14 -15.21 -12.09
C ASP A 56 -19.72 -15.39 -11.51
N VAL A 57 -19.18 -14.38 -10.81
CA VAL A 57 -17.82 -14.38 -10.28
C VAL A 57 -17.85 -14.45 -8.75
N ASN A 58 -17.54 -15.63 -8.20
CA ASN A 58 -17.56 -15.86 -6.76
C ASN A 58 -16.20 -15.68 -6.09
N ASP A 59 -15.11 -15.81 -6.84
CA ASP A 59 -13.75 -15.59 -6.32
C ASP A 59 -13.35 -14.13 -6.49
N ILE A 60 -13.05 -13.48 -5.37
CA ILE A 60 -12.84 -12.03 -5.30
C ILE A 60 -11.49 -11.75 -4.66
N LYS A 61 -10.73 -10.85 -5.28
CA LYS A 61 -9.48 -10.34 -4.73
C LYS A 61 -9.72 -8.95 -4.14
N ILE A 62 -9.47 -8.78 -2.85
CA ILE A 62 -9.55 -7.49 -2.16
C ILE A 62 -8.14 -6.99 -1.88
N LYS A 63 -7.86 -5.78 -2.37
CA LYS A 63 -6.60 -5.08 -2.14
C LYS A 63 -6.76 -4.02 -1.08
N PHE A 64 -5.90 -4.08 -0.09
CA PHE A 64 -5.71 -3.06 0.89
C PHE A 64 -4.53 -2.16 0.52
N SER A 65 -4.72 -0.87 0.72
CA SER A 65 -3.70 0.13 0.48
C SER A 65 -3.61 1.10 1.64
N GLY A 66 -2.41 1.60 1.88
CA GLY A 66 -2.14 2.65 2.86
C GLY A 66 -1.05 3.59 2.34
N ASP A 67 -1.20 4.87 2.62
CA ASP A 67 -0.20 5.89 2.27
C ASP A 67 -0.15 6.99 3.34
N GLY A 68 1.05 7.51 3.58
CA GLY A 68 1.30 8.63 4.46
C GLY A 68 1.49 9.92 3.66
N THR A 69 0.60 10.89 3.87
CA THR A 69 0.69 12.19 3.23
C THR A 69 0.89 13.31 4.25
N LYS A 70 1.90 14.15 3.98
CA LYS A 70 2.12 15.40 4.70
C LYS A 70 1.24 16.50 4.12
N VAL A 71 0.17 16.86 4.82
CA VAL A 71 -0.81 17.87 4.37
C VAL A 71 -0.37 19.29 4.74
N SER A 72 0.29 19.47 5.87
CA SER A 72 0.84 20.77 6.27
C SER A 72 2.20 20.65 6.94
N ARG A 73 2.76 21.77 7.41
CA ARG A 73 4.00 21.73 8.21
C ARG A 73 3.85 20.91 9.49
N ILE A 74 2.64 20.83 10.04
CA ILE A 74 2.35 20.23 11.35
C ILE A 74 1.47 18.98 11.28
N SER A 75 0.70 18.79 10.20
CA SER A 75 -0.24 17.68 10.07
C SER A 75 0.23 16.66 9.03
N ASN A 76 0.31 15.42 9.48
CA ASN A 76 0.55 14.25 8.65
C ASN A 76 -0.65 13.33 8.83
N PHE A 77 -1.12 12.76 7.73
CA PHE A 77 -2.22 11.80 7.75
C PHE A 77 -1.77 10.51 7.10
N VAL A 78 -2.25 9.39 7.66
CA VAL A 78 -2.16 8.09 7.03
C VAL A 78 -3.57 7.70 6.60
N ILE A 79 -3.72 7.42 5.31
CA ILE A 79 -5.00 7.10 4.68
C ILE A 79 -4.98 5.62 4.34
N PHE A 80 -6.04 4.90 4.68
CA PHE A 80 -6.23 3.49 4.34
C PHE A 80 -7.45 3.30 3.45
N SER A 81 -7.30 2.46 2.43
CA SER A 81 -8.36 2.12 1.50
C SER A 81 -8.40 0.63 1.19
N ILE A 82 -9.58 0.17 0.77
CA ILE A 82 -9.82 -1.15 0.21
C ILE A 82 -10.30 -1.02 -1.22
N SER A 83 -10.01 -2.02 -2.05
CA SER A 83 -10.51 -2.07 -3.42
C SER A 83 -10.73 -3.48 -3.93
N ASN A 84 -11.65 -3.63 -4.87
CA ASN A 84 -11.89 -4.89 -5.59
C ASN A 84 -10.92 -4.99 -6.77
N MET A 85 -10.08 -6.04 -6.80
CA MET A 85 -9.13 -6.31 -7.89
C MET A 85 -9.66 -7.31 -8.92
N SER A 86 -10.87 -7.82 -8.76
CA SER A 86 -11.38 -8.94 -9.58
C SER A 86 -11.81 -8.51 -10.98
N THR A 87 -11.82 -7.21 -11.27
CA THR A 87 -12.20 -6.64 -12.55
C THR A 87 -10.94 -6.21 -13.32
N ASN A 88 -10.75 -6.77 -14.51
CA ASN A 88 -9.63 -6.44 -15.42
C ASN A 88 -9.75 -5.04 -16.07
N GLY A 89 -10.43 -4.10 -15.40
CA GLY A 89 -10.66 -2.74 -15.86
C GLY A 89 -9.92 -1.71 -15.02
N SER A 90 -9.81 -0.49 -15.53
CA SER A 90 -9.39 0.66 -14.74
C SER A 90 -10.26 0.73 -13.47
N LEU A 91 -9.63 0.63 -12.29
CA LEU A 91 -10.32 0.74 -11.00
C LEU A 91 -11.26 1.95 -11.06
N SER A 92 -12.56 1.69 -11.10
CA SER A 92 -13.54 2.75 -11.01
C SER A 92 -13.54 3.28 -9.58
N PHE A 93 -13.83 4.56 -9.37
CA PHE A 93 -14.02 5.13 -8.02
C PHE A 93 -15.00 4.30 -7.16
N GLN A 94 -15.92 3.57 -7.78
CA GLN A 94 -16.92 2.74 -7.11
C GLN A 94 -16.35 1.43 -6.53
N GLU A 95 -15.19 0.99 -7.02
CA GLU A 95 -14.50 -0.23 -6.61
C GLU A 95 -13.44 0.03 -5.55
N GLN A 96 -13.20 1.29 -5.18
CA GLN A 96 -12.31 1.69 -4.10
C GLN A 96 -13.09 2.41 -3.00
N GLN A 97 -12.71 2.15 -1.75
CA GLN A 97 -13.30 2.80 -0.60
C GLN A 97 -12.21 3.13 0.43
N THR A 98 -12.05 4.41 0.73
CA THR A 98 -11.31 4.85 1.91
C THR A 98 -12.09 4.43 3.14
N PHE A 99 -11.45 3.71 4.05
CA PHE A 99 -12.10 3.24 5.27
C PHE A 99 -11.46 3.80 6.53
N ALA A 100 -10.26 4.40 6.47
CA ALA A 100 -9.69 5.09 7.61
C ALA A 100 -8.78 6.25 7.22
N ILE A 101 -8.80 7.30 8.03
CA ILE A 101 -7.88 8.45 7.97
C ILE A 101 -7.39 8.69 9.39
N VAL A 102 -6.08 8.64 9.60
CA VAL A 102 -5.45 8.78 10.91
C VAL A 102 -4.48 9.95 10.88
N GLU A 103 -4.59 10.89 11.82
CA GLU A 103 -3.59 11.94 11.99
C GLU A 103 -2.39 11.38 12.75
N CYS A 104 -1.38 10.94 12.01
CA CYS A 104 -0.10 10.53 12.55
C CYS A 104 1.00 10.64 11.49
N SER A 105 2.26 10.72 11.93
CA SER A 105 3.37 10.65 10.98
C SER A 105 3.64 9.20 10.58
N GLU A 106 4.02 9.04 9.32
CA GLU A 106 4.31 7.76 8.67
C GLU A 106 5.67 7.20 9.15
N THR A 107 5.67 6.67 10.37
CA THR A 107 6.80 5.98 11.01
C THR A 107 6.30 4.70 11.65
N TYR A 108 7.15 3.67 11.74
CA TYR A 108 6.75 2.37 12.28
C TYR A 108 6.09 2.47 13.66
N ASP A 109 6.70 3.20 14.61
CA ASP A 109 6.17 3.30 15.98
C ASP A 109 4.81 4.02 16.03
N ASN A 110 4.63 5.06 15.21
CA ASN A 110 3.36 5.77 15.14
C ASN A 110 2.29 4.95 14.43
N LEU A 111 2.62 4.24 13.34
CA LEU A 111 1.70 3.31 12.70
C LEU A 111 1.26 2.23 13.70
N LYS A 112 2.23 1.58 14.36
CA LYS A 112 1.97 0.53 15.36
C LYS A 112 1.05 1.00 16.48
N LYS A 113 1.22 2.24 16.95
CA LYS A 113 0.45 2.80 18.06
C LYS A 113 -0.90 3.36 17.61
N CYS A 114 -0.87 4.26 16.64
CA CYS A 114 -2.03 5.05 16.23
C CYS A 114 -2.98 4.28 15.31
N CYS A 115 -2.45 3.38 14.49
CA CYS A 115 -3.24 2.56 13.55
C CYS A 115 -3.50 1.15 14.10
N LYS A 116 -3.19 0.87 15.37
CA LYS A 116 -3.45 -0.43 16.00
C LYS A 116 -4.87 -0.95 15.77
N PRO A 117 -5.94 -0.15 15.98
CA PRO A 117 -7.31 -0.62 15.77
C PRO A 117 -7.57 -1.07 14.32
N ILE A 118 -6.94 -0.40 13.36
CA ILE A 118 -7.06 -0.72 11.93
C ILE A 118 -6.34 -2.05 11.63
N PHE A 119 -5.12 -2.22 12.13
CA PHE A 119 -4.35 -3.45 11.93
C PHE A 119 -4.96 -4.65 12.66
N ASP A 120 -5.56 -4.45 13.84
CA ASP A 120 -6.29 -5.49 14.56
C ASP A 120 -7.50 -5.96 13.75
N GLN A 121 -8.30 -5.03 13.19
CA GLN A 121 -9.42 -5.38 12.30
C GLN A 121 -8.93 -6.11 11.04
N PHE A 122 -7.86 -5.64 10.43
CA PHE A 122 -7.26 -6.27 9.26
C PHE A 122 -6.86 -7.72 9.54
N ASN A 123 -6.06 -7.93 10.58
CA ASN A 123 -5.55 -9.26 10.94
C ASN A 123 -6.69 -10.22 11.30
N SER A 124 -7.77 -9.72 11.92
CA SER A 124 -8.97 -10.50 12.17
C SER A 124 -9.64 -10.96 10.86
N VAL A 125 -9.78 -10.04 9.90
CA VAL A 125 -10.41 -10.29 8.59
C VAL A 125 -9.62 -11.28 7.74
N LEU A 126 -8.29 -11.36 7.86
CA LEU A 126 -7.47 -12.31 7.09
C LEU A 126 -7.88 -13.77 7.25
N SER A 127 -8.48 -14.13 8.39
CA SER A 127 -9.01 -15.48 8.63
C SER A 127 -10.32 -15.76 7.88
N LYS A 128 -11.07 -14.72 7.50
CA LYS A 128 -12.38 -14.82 6.86
C LYS A 128 -12.24 -14.88 5.35
N LYS A 129 -12.07 -16.09 4.83
CA LYS A 129 -11.96 -16.35 3.38
C LYS A 129 -13.31 -16.47 2.67
N GLU A 130 -14.42 -16.54 3.40
CA GLU A 130 -15.76 -16.75 2.85
C GLU A 130 -16.73 -15.69 3.39
N TRP A 131 -17.53 -15.12 2.50
CA TRP A 131 -18.53 -14.09 2.80
C TRP A 131 -19.89 -14.46 2.21
N HIS A 132 -20.93 -14.43 3.04
CA HIS A 132 -22.31 -14.66 2.59
C HIS A 132 -23.01 -13.32 2.37
N ILE A 133 -23.34 -13.02 1.11
CA ILE A 133 -23.99 -11.78 0.69
C ILE A 133 -25.30 -12.14 -0.01
N GLY A 134 -26.42 -11.95 0.69
CA GLY A 134 -27.72 -12.44 0.23
C GLY A 134 -27.71 -13.97 0.11
N GLU A 135 -28.05 -14.49 -1.07
CA GLU A 135 -28.04 -15.94 -1.37
C GLU A 135 -26.69 -16.44 -1.91
N LYS A 136 -25.70 -15.55 -2.04
CA LYS A 136 -24.38 -15.91 -2.60
C LYS A 136 -23.34 -16.12 -1.54
N THR A 137 -22.46 -17.05 -1.84
CA THR A 137 -21.21 -17.27 -1.11
C THR A 137 -20.04 -16.83 -1.98
N LEU A 138 -19.26 -15.87 -1.49
CA LEU A 138 -18.13 -15.27 -2.18
C LEU A 138 -16.83 -15.66 -1.45
N ASN A 139 -15.87 -16.17 -2.20
CA ASN A 139 -14.53 -16.46 -1.67
C ASN A 139 -13.66 -15.21 -1.83
N VAL A 140 -12.96 -14.84 -0.77
CA VAL A 140 -12.15 -13.63 -0.74
C VAL A 140 -10.69 -13.96 -0.47
N GLU A 141 -9.83 -13.45 -1.35
CA GLU A 141 -8.38 -13.43 -1.20
C GLU A 141 -7.90 -12.01 -0.96
N TYR A 142 -7.05 -11.82 0.05
CA TYR A 142 -6.59 -10.50 0.48
C TYR A 142 -5.17 -10.21 0.01
N PHE A 143 -4.96 -8.99 -0.48
CA PHE A 143 -3.68 -8.47 -0.93
C PHE A 143 -3.37 -7.12 -0.28
N VAL A 144 -2.10 -6.79 -0.16
CA VAL A 144 -1.64 -5.44 0.22
C VAL A 144 -0.87 -4.84 -0.94
N SER A 145 -1.16 -3.59 -1.28
CA SER A 145 -0.37 -2.81 -2.22
C SER A 145 -0.19 -1.41 -1.66
N ALA A 146 1.06 -1.03 -1.51
CA ALA A 146 1.47 0.31 -1.10
C ALA A 146 2.85 0.60 -1.68
N ASP A 147 3.28 1.85 -1.63
CA ASP A 147 4.63 2.19 -2.02
C ASP A 147 5.68 1.39 -1.21
N MET A 148 6.91 1.36 -1.71
CA MET A 148 7.99 0.57 -1.12
C MET A 148 8.25 0.92 0.35
N LYS A 149 8.21 2.21 0.71
CA LYS A 149 8.51 2.68 2.06
C LYS A 149 7.40 2.23 3.03
N PHE A 150 6.14 2.39 2.64
CA PHE A 150 5.02 1.95 3.46
C PHE A 150 5.01 0.43 3.61
N THR A 151 5.25 -0.31 2.52
CA THR A 151 5.38 -1.78 2.53
C THR A 151 6.47 -2.26 3.47
N GLN A 152 7.66 -1.63 3.42
CA GLN A 152 8.76 -1.93 4.34
C GLN A 152 8.34 -1.71 5.81
N MET A 153 7.59 -0.65 6.10
CA MET A 153 7.10 -0.40 7.46
C MET A 153 6.05 -1.42 7.90
N LEU A 154 5.10 -1.81 7.04
CA LEU A 154 4.13 -2.86 7.35
C LEU A 154 4.82 -4.19 7.68
N LEU A 155 5.94 -4.49 7.03
CA LEU A 155 6.74 -5.69 7.27
C LEU A 155 7.79 -5.51 8.38
N GLY A 156 7.92 -4.32 8.99
CA GLY A 156 8.91 -4.04 10.03
C GLY A 156 10.37 -4.04 9.54
N LEU A 157 10.59 -3.82 8.24
CA LEU A 157 11.92 -3.79 7.61
C LEU A 157 12.63 -2.45 7.78
N CYS A 158 13.93 -2.44 7.53
CA CYS A 158 14.71 -1.24 7.34
C CYS A 158 14.27 -0.51 6.06
N GLY A 159 14.46 0.82 6.04
CA GLY A 159 14.16 1.62 4.85
C GLY A 159 15.02 1.26 3.64
N ALA A 160 14.67 1.81 2.48
CA ALA A 160 15.24 1.50 1.16
C ALA A 160 16.77 1.59 1.02
N THR A 161 17.46 2.29 1.92
CA THR A 161 18.92 2.40 1.92
C THR A 161 19.62 1.28 2.68
N GLY A 162 18.89 0.44 3.41
CA GLY A 162 19.42 -0.69 4.16
C GLY A 162 19.98 -1.80 3.27
N GLU A 163 20.87 -2.60 3.84
CA GLU A 163 21.54 -3.70 3.13
C GLU A 163 20.54 -4.76 2.64
N TYR A 164 19.52 -5.09 3.44
CA TYR A 164 18.51 -6.09 3.10
C TYR A 164 17.11 -5.46 3.08
N ALA A 165 16.93 -4.41 2.27
CA ALA A 165 15.70 -3.62 2.27
C ALA A 165 14.56 -4.22 1.41
N PHE A 166 14.81 -5.28 0.64
CA PHE A 166 13.82 -5.81 -0.29
C PHE A 166 12.71 -6.59 0.45
N PRO A 167 11.41 -6.28 0.22
CA PRO A 167 10.30 -6.91 0.91
C PRO A 167 10.14 -8.42 0.68
N TRP A 168 10.49 -8.92 -0.51
CA TRP A 168 10.14 -10.28 -0.91
C TRP A 168 11.25 -11.32 -0.68
N CYS A 169 12.51 -10.92 -0.69
CA CYS A 169 13.64 -11.82 -0.48
C CYS A 169 14.75 -11.21 0.38
N LYS A 170 15.63 -12.07 0.90
CA LYS A 170 16.75 -11.79 1.80
C LYS A 170 18.04 -11.46 1.05
N VAL A 171 17.94 -10.92 -0.16
CA VAL A 171 19.11 -10.53 -0.96
C VAL A 171 19.64 -9.18 -0.48
N ASP A 172 20.96 -9.06 -0.44
CA ASP A 172 21.62 -7.81 -0.08
C ASP A 172 21.52 -6.75 -1.21
N LYS A 173 21.93 -5.54 -0.87
CA LYS A 173 21.83 -4.35 -1.71
C LYS A 173 22.63 -4.46 -3.01
N GLU A 174 23.73 -5.19 -3.02
CA GLU A 174 24.57 -5.36 -4.20
C GLU A 174 23.97 -6.46 -5.10
N GLY A 175 23.54 -7.57 -4.49
CA GLY A 175 22.96 -8.73 -5.18
C GLY A 175 21.61 -8.48 -5.85
N ARG A 176 20.84 -7.46 -5.43
CA ARG A 176 19.53 -7.16 -6.06
C ARG A 176 19.63 -6.61 -7.49
N SER A 177 20.82 -6.17 -7.91
CA SER A 177 21.07 -5.60 -9.24
C SER A 177 21.80 -6.57 -10.18
N ASP A 178 22.00 -7.81 -9.72
CA ASP A 178 22.77 -8.83 -10.42
C ASP A 178 21.92 -9.52 -11.50
N LEU A 179 21.94 -8.95 -12.70
CA LEU A 179 21.24 -9.49 -13.87
C LEU A 179 21.89 -10.76 -14.43
N THR A 180 23.01 -11.24 -13.85
CA THR A 180 23.62 -12.53 -14.25
C THR A 180 22.89 -13.72 -13.64
N ARG A 181 22.07 -13.48 -12.61
CA ARG A 181 21.27 -14.52 -11.95
C ARG A 181 20.14 -14.99 -12.86
N PRO A 182 19.81 -16.29 -12.84
CA PRO A 182 18.65 -16.80 -13.56
C PRO A 182 17.36 -16.23 -12.96
N TRP A 183 16.30 -16.20 -13.76
CA TRP A 183 15.01 -15.60 -13.40
C TRP A 183 14.40 -16.15 -12.10
N ASP A 184 14.56 -17.45 -11.86
CA ASP A 184 14.04 -18.17 -10.70
C ASP A 184 14.85 -17.94 -9.42
N TYR A 185 16.05 -17.37 -9.51
CA TYR A 185 16.91 -17.10 -8.35
C TYR A 185 16.16 -16.29 -7.28
N TYR A 186 15.56 -15.17 -7.67
CA TYR A 186 14.83 -14.27 -6.75
C TYR A 186 13.49 -14.84 -6.25
N HIS A 187 13.00 -15.90 -6.89
CA HIS A 187 11.79 -16.62 -6.52
C HIS A 187 12.08 -17.87 -5.69
N ASN A 188 13.36 -18.16 -5.40
CA ASN A 188 13.73 -19.34 -4.65
C ASN A 188 13.25 -19.23 -3.18
N PRO A 189 12.43 -20.18 -2.69
CA PRO A 189 11.90 -20.14 -1.32
C PRO A 189 12.98 -20.03 -0.23
N SER A 190 14.19 -20.55 -0.46
CA SER A 190 15.29 -20.47 0.50
C SER A 190 15.75 -19.05 0.80
N ILE A 191 15.69 -18.16 -0.20
CA ILE A 191 16.03 -16.74 -0.04
C ILE A 191 14.78 -15.86 0.11
N GLY A 192 13.59 -16.39 -0.16
CA GLY A 192 12.32 -15.73 0.11
C GLY A 192 12.15 -15.37 1.59
N ARG A 193 11.36 -14.32 1.87
CA ARG A 193 10.93 -14.00 3.23
C ARG A 193 9.67 -14.77 3.59
N ASN A 194 9.63 -15.30 4.81
CA ASN A 194 8.44 -15.90 5.40
C ASN A 194 7.90 -14.97 6.48
N ILE A 195 6.59 -14.72 6.48
CA ILE A 195 5.91 -13.91 7.49
C ILE A 195 6.01 -14.53 8.89
N GLU A 196 6.00 -15.86 8.99
CA GLU A 196 6.09 -16.63 10.25
C GLU A 196 7.42 -16.35 10.96
N ASP A 197 8.55 -16.47 10.25
CA ASP A 197 9.89 -16.15 10.77
C ASP A 197 10.02 -14.69 11.24
N MET A 198 9.26 -13.78 10.61
CA MET A 198 9.24 -12.35 10.94
C MET A 198 8.40 -12.08 12.18
N LEU A 199 7.27 -12.78 12.36
CA LEU A 199 6.38 -12.68 13.51
C LEU A 199 6.99 -13.32 14.77
N ASP A 200 7.65 -14.47 14.63
CA ASP A 200 8.35 -15.16 15.72
C ASP A 200 9.57 -14.38 16.21
N GLY A 201 10.00 -13.37 15.46
CA GLY A 201 11.16 -12.55 15.79
C GLY A 201 12.49 -13.26 15.52
N ASN A 202 12.49 -14.43 14.87
CA ASN A 202 13.69 -15.14 14.44
C ASN A 202 14.57 -14.28 13.53
N LEU A 203 13.95 -13.41 12.74
CA LEU A 203 14.65 -12.47 11.88
C LEU A 203 14.97 -11.12 12.54
N LYS A 204 14.68 -10.93 13.83
CA LYS A 204 14.88 -9.63 14.48
C LYS A 204 16.35 -9.22 14.46
N LYS A 205 16.63 -8.06 13.87
CA LYS A 205 17.98 -7.49 13.59
C LYS A 205 18.81 -8.28 12.57
N SER A 206 18.23 -9.24 11.86
CA SER A 206 18.86 -9.92 10.72
C SER A 206 18.11 -9.63 9.43
N PHE A 207 18.81 -9.70 8.30
CA PHE A 207 18.23 -9.48 6.96
C PHE A 207 17.33 -8.23 6.86
N GLY A 208 17.68 -7.15 7.56
CA GLY A 208 16.95 -5.89 7.52
C GLY A 208 15.66 -5.83 8.35
N CYS A 209 15.22 -6.91 9.00
CA CYS A 209 14.04 -6.87 9.88
C CYS A 209 14.36 -6.14 11.19
N LYS A 210 13.80 -4.95 11.41
CA LYS A 210 14.02 -4.14 12.61
C LYS A 210 12.92 -4.35 13.66
N HIS A 211 11.71 -4.58 13.18
CA HIS A 211 10.52 -4.72 13.99
C HIS A 211 9.69 -5.91 13.50
N MET A 212 8.69 -6.29 14.30
CA MET A 212 7.70 -7.29 13.87
C MET A 212 6.81 -6.69 12.78
N PRO A 213 6.28 -7.50 11.84
CA PRO A 213 5.24 -7.06 10.93
C PRO A 213 4.01 -6.52 11.68
N LEU A 214 3.36 -5.51 11.09
CA LEU A 214 2.09 -4.95 11.57
C LEU A 214 0.90 -5.78 11.10
N LEU A 215 1.06 -6.49 9.98
CA LEU A 215 0.06 -7.37 9.38
C LEU A 215 0.59 -8.81 9.34
N SER A 216 -0.29 -9.77 9.54
CA SER A 216 0.03 -11.22 9.50
C SER A 216 -0.21 -11.83 8.10
N LEU A 217 -0.20 -10.99 7.06
CA LEU A 217 -0.45 -11.42 5.69
C LEU A 217 0.82 -12.06 5.11
N PRO A 218 0.73 -13.20 4.38
CA PRO A 218 1.86 -13.78 3.68
C PRO A 218 2.57 -12.79 2.74
N VAL A 219 3.91 -12.86 2.67
CA VAL A 219 4.72 -11.91 1.88
C VAL A 219 4.39 -11.95 0.38
N ASN A 220 3.98 -13.10 -0.15
CA ASN A 220 3.55 -13.26 -1.55
C ASN A 220 2.21 -12.58 -1.86
N HIS A 221 1.47 -12.09 -0.87
CA HIS A 221 0.25 -11.30 -1.05
C HIS A 221 0.52 -9.78 -0.97
N TYR A 222 1.79 -9.37 -0.80
CA TYR A 222 2.21 -7.98 -0.98
C TYR A 222 2.54 -7.76 -2.45
N VAL A 223 1.74 -6.94 -3.13
CA VAL A 223 1.88 -6.60 -4.54
C VAL A 223 2.64 -5.28 -4.67
N PRO A 224 3.68 -5.21 -5.51
CA PRO A 224 4.37 -3.95 -5.78
C PRO A 224 3.42 -2.87 -6.27
N ASP A 225 3.65 -1.62 -5.84
CA ASP A 225 2.96 -0.47 -6.40
C ASP A 225 3.49 -0.16 -7.80
N GLU A 226 2.68 -0.43 -8.82
CA GLU A 226 3.01 -0.24 -10.23
C GLU A 226 3.27 1.23 -10.59
N LEU A 227 2.53 2.17 -10.01
CA LEU A 227 2.69 3.60 -10.28
C LEU A 227 4.05 4.07 -9.77
N HIS A 228 4.38 3.77 -8.52
CA HIS A 228 5.66 4.16 -7.93
C HIS A 228 6.84 3.45 -8.61
N LEU A 229 6.66 2.19 -9.03
CA LEU A 229 7.66 1.47 -9.80
C LEU A 229 7.90 2.11 -11.18
N MET A 230 6.84 2.45 -11.91
CA MET A 230 6.93 3.11 -13.20
C MET A 230 7.62 4.48 -13.09
N LEU A 231 7.25 5.28 -12.08
CA LEU A 231 7.89 6.57 -11.81
C LEU A 231 9.39 6.40 -11.54
N ARG A 232 9.78 5.38 -10.78
CA ARG A 232 11.18 5.10 -10.49
C ARG A 232 11.96 4.67 -11.74
N ILE A 233 11.40 3.76 -12.53
CA ILE A 233 12.02 3.32 -13.79
C ILE A 233 12.20 4.51 -14.73
N THR A 234 11.17 5.35 -14.86
CA THR A 234 11.21 6.54 -15.72
C THR A 234 12.26 7.54 -15.24
N ASP A 235 12.36 7.82 -13.94
CA ASP A 235 13.40 8.69 -13.36
C ASP A 235 14.82 8.18 -13.69
N VAL A 236 15.07 6.87 -13.53
CA VAL A 236 16.39 6.30 -13.82
C VAL A 236 16.72 6.36 -15.31
N LEU A 237 15.79 5.96 -16.17
CA LEU A 237 16.01 5.96 -17.62
C LEU A 237 16.19 7.38 -18.16
N LEU A 238 15.38 8.33 -17.71
CA LEU A 238 15.51 9.73 -18.11
C LEU A 238 16.83 10.33 -17.64
N ARG A 239 17.29 10.00 -16.42
CA ARG A 239 18.59 10.45 -15.92
C ARG A 239 19.73 9.90 -16.77
N ASN A 240 19.68 8.63 -17.15
CA ASN A 240 20.67 8.03 -18.06
C ASN A 240 20.70 8.77 -19.39
N LEU A 241 19.53 9.02 -20.00
CA LEU A 241 19.45 9.76 -21.26
C LEU A 241 20.03 11.18 -21.16
N ILE A 242 19.77 11.88 -20.05
CA ILE A 242 20.33 13.22 -19.80
C ILE A 242 21.85 13.15 -19.63
N ASP A 243 22.36 12.16 -18.90
CA ASP A 243 23.79 11.99 -18.69
C ASP A 243 24.50 11.65 -20.01
N ASP A 244 23.95 10.77 -20.84
CA ASP A 244 24.45 10.46 -22.18
C ASP A 244 24.46 11.72 -23.07
N ALA A 245 23.40 12.53 -23.04
CA ALA A 245 23.33 13.77 -23.80
C ALA A 245 24.39 14.79 -23.37
N LYS A 246 24.68 14.90 -22.06
CA LYS A 246 25.75 15.75 -21.53
C LYS A 246 27.12 15.28 -21.97
N GLU A 247 27.35 13.97 -21.96
CA GLU A 247 28.60 13.38 -22.46
C GLU A 247 28.77 13.72 -23.94
N MET A 248 27.74 13.53 -24.77
CA MET A 248 27.77 13.88 -26.20
C MET A 248 28.02 15.36 -26.47
N ASP A 249 27.45 16.27 -25.68
CA ASP A 249 27.63 17.72 -25.82
C ASP A 249 29.03 18.17 -25.37
N GLY A 250 29.52 17.59 -24.25
CA GLY A 250 30.89 17.75 -23.77
C GLY A 250 31.94 17.16 -24.73
N ASP A 251 31.59 16.12 -25.48
CA ASP A 251 32.42 15.44 -26.49
C ASP A 251 32.39 16.08 -27.88
N SER A 252 31.97 17.36 -27.99
CA SER A 252 32.27 18.19 -29.16
C SER A 252 33.79 18.29 -29.48
N LYS A 253 34.67 17.64 -28.72
CA LYS A 253 36.10 17.42 -29.05
C LYS A 253 36.57 16.00 -29.34
N VAL A 254 35.85 14.90 -29.08
CA VAL A 254 36.35 13.56 -29.47
C VAL A 254 35.19 12.59 -29.76
N ARG A 255 34.93 12.33 -31.06
CA ARG A 255 34.09 11.20 -31.48
C ARG A 255 34.78 9.87 -31.12
N ARG A 256 34.31 9.20 -30.07
CA ARG A 256 34.44 7.75 -29.91
C ARG A 256 33.07 7.18 -29.53
N MET A 257 32.65 6.11 -30.20
CA MET A 257 31.45 5.36 -29.81
C MET A 257 31.67 4.80 -28.40
N ILE A 258 30.97 5.33 -27.41
CA ILE A 258 30.99 4.82 -26.03
C ILE A 258 29.81 3.83 -25.89
N PRO A 259 30.02 2.63 -25.32
CA PRO A 259 28.95 1.69 -25.05
C PRO A 259 28.06 2.21 -23.91
N ILE A 260 26.75 2.20 -24.13
CA ILE A 260 25.71 2.68 -23.20
C ILE A 260 25.84 1.95 -21.86
N HIS A 261 26.37 2.63 -20.83
CA HIS A 261 26.39 2.14 -19.46
C HIS A 261 25.14 2.64 -18.74
N LEU A 262 24.03 1.92 -18.88
CA LEU A 262 22.81 2.20 -18.12
C LEU A 262 23.11 2.13 -16.62
N LYS A 263 22.85 3.21 -15.87
CA LYS A 263 22.88 3.13 -14.41
C LYS A 263 21.80 2.14 -13.94
N LYS A 264 22.17 1.37 -12.92
CA LYS A 264 21.31 0.36 -12.29
C LYS A 264 20.00 1.01 -11.82
N ILE A 265 18.88 0.32 -12.07
CA ILE A 265 17.58 0.64 -11.47
C ILE A 265 17.67 0.21 -10.00
N VAL A 266 18.00 1.16 -9.12
CA VAL A 266 18.14 0.96 -7.67
C VAL A 266 16.93 1.51 -6.94
#